data_AF-A0A1Y5PKR3-F1
#
_entry.id   AF-A0A1Y5PKR3-F1
#
_cell.length_a   1.000
_cell.length_b   1.000
_cell.length_c   1.000
_cell.angle_alpha   90.00
_cell.angle_beta   90.00
_cell.angle_gamma   90.00
#
_symmetry.space_group_name_H-M   'P 1'
#
loop_
_entity.id
_entity.type
_entity.pdbx_description
1 polymer ?
#
loop_
_entity_poly.entity_id
_entity_poly.type
_entity_poly.pdbx_seq_one_letter_code
_entity_poly.pdbx_strand_id
1 'polypeptide(L)' 'MLSRPDSRDEAAKRLSAVLPPAAVDALLADAEASGTPIDGPEGLLAQMTKAVLERVSVVT' A
#
# COMPACT_ATOMS: atom_id res chain seq x y z
N MET A 1 14.15 11.90 -18.78
CA MET A 1 13.25 10.74 -18.77
C MET A 1 11.83 11.22 -18.48
N LEU A 2 10.97 11.35 -19.50
CA LEU A 2 9.55 11.59 -19.29
C LEU A 2 8.94 10.27 -18.78
N SER A 3 8.37 10.25 -17.57
CA SER A 3 7.48 9.15 -17.18
C SER A 3 6.35 9.10 -18.21
N ARG A 4 6.24 7.99 -18.97
CA ARG A 4 5.10 7.82 -19.88
C ARG A 4 3.83 7.77 -19.02
N PRO A 5 2.82 8.61 -19.29
CA PRO A 5 1.54 8.58 -18.55
C PRO A 5 0.94 7.17 -18.53
N ASP A 6 1.07 6.42 -19.62
CA ASP A 6 0.66 5.00 -19.72
C ASP A 6 1.24 4.12 -18.60
N SER A 7 2.49 4.35 -18.19
CA SER A 7 3.14 3.54 -17.15
C SER A 7 2.60 3.83 -15.74
N ARG A 8 2.27 5.10 -15.46
CA ARG A 8 1.65 5.49 -14.19
C ARG A 8 0.21 4.97 -14.10
N ASP A 9 -0.52 5.06 -15.20
CA ASP A 9 -1.89 4.55 -15.28
C ASP A 9 -1.94 3.03 -15.13
N GLU A 10 -0.98 2.29 -15.69
CA GLU A 10 -0.87 0.85 -15.48
C GLU A 10 -0.47 0.48 -14.05
N ALA A 11 0.43 1.23 -13.41
CA ALA A 11 0.77 1.02 -12.00
C ALA A 11 -0.45 1.25 -11.08
N ALA A 12 -1.21 2.32 -11.33
CA ALA A 12 -2.43 2.63 -10.58
C ALA A 12 -3.49 1.53 -10.77
N LYS A 13 -3.72 1.07 -12.00
CA LYS A 13 -4.65 -0.05 -12.27
C LYS A 13 -4.26 -1.32 -11.52
N ARG A 14 -2.97 -1.68 -11.55
CA ARG A 14 -2.47 -2.86 -10.84
C ARG A 14 -2.62 -2.71 -9.33
N LEU A 15 -2.34 -1.51 -8.79
CA LEU A 15 -2.54 -1.23 -7.37
C LEU A 15 -4.02 -1.38 -6.98
N SER A 16 -4.94 -0.81 -7.74
CA SER A 16 -6.39 -0.95 -7.50
C SER A 16 -6.89 -2.39 -7.62
N ALA A 17 -6.26 -3.22 -8.46
CA ALA A 17 -6.58 -4.63 -8.54
C ALA A 17 -6.11 -5.43 -7.31
N VAL A 18 -5.00 -5.02 -6.69
CA VAL A 18 -4.45 -5.66 -5.48
C VAL A 18 -5.12 -5.17 -4.21
N LEU A 19 -5.47 -3.88 -4.14
CA LEU A 19 -6.18 -3.24 -3.04
C LEU A 19 -7.56 -2.75 -3.50
N PRO A 20 -8.49 -3.67 -3.83
CA PRO A 20 -9.87 -3.27 -4.09
C PRO A 20 -10.50 -2.70 -2.80
N PRO A 21 -11.60 -1.92 -2.90
CA PRO A 21 -12.24 -1.30 -1.74
C PRO A 21 -12.52 -2.27 -0.59
N ALA A 22 -13.06 -3.46 -0.89
CA ALA A 22 -13.35 -4.47 0.13
C ALA A 22 -12.10 -4.98 0.88
N ALA A 23 -10.93 -5.02 0.22
CA ALA A 23 -9.69 -5.40 0.89
C ALA A 23 -9.17 -4.27 1.78
N VAL A 24 -9.35 -3.01 1.37
CA VAL A 24 -9.03 -1.84 2.19
C VAL A 24 -9.95 -1.82 3.42
N ASP A 25 -11.24 -2.03 3.25
CA ASP A 25 -12.21 -2.08 4.36
C ASP A 25 -11.86 -3.19 5.37
N ALA A 26 -11.47 -4.37 4.90
CA ALA A 26 -11.04 -5.47 5.76
C ALA A 26 -9.77 -5.11 6.56
N LEU A 27 -8.77 -4.50 5.91
CA LEU A 27 -7.55 -4.04 6.59
C LEU A 27 -7.84 -2.98 7.66
N LEU A 28 -8.77 -2.06 7.38
CA LEU A 28 -9.18 -1.04 8.35
C LEU A 28 -9.93 -1.66 9.54
N ALA A 29 -10.81 -2.63 9.30
CA ALA A 29 -11.52 -3.35 10.36
C ALA A 29 -10.57 -4.16 11.24
N ASP A 30 -9.57 -4.83 10.65
CA ASP A 30 -8.55 -5.57 11.41
C ASP A 30 -7.67 -4.64 12.24
N ALA A 31 -7.31 -3.48 11.69
CA ALA A 31 -6.55 -2.46 12.43
C ALA A 31 -7.35 -1.93 13.64
N GLU A 32 -8.64 -1.64 13.44
CA GLU A 32 -9.54 -1.22 14.52
C GLU A 32 -9.67 -2.32 15.59
N ALA A 33 -9.93 -3.57 15.20
CA ALA A 33 -10.12 -4.69 16.12
C ALA A 33 -8.85 -5.01 16.95
N SER A 34 -7.66 -4.80 16.37
CA SER A 34 -6.37 -5.01 17.04
C SER A 34 -5.88 -3.80 17.84
N GLY A 35 -6.55 -2.64 17.73
CA GLY A 35 -6.08 -1.38 18.29
C GLY A 35 -4.85 -0.82 17.58
N THR A 36 -4.55 -1.30 16.36
CA THR A 36 -3.46 -0.78 15.53
C THR A 36 -3.86 0.60 14.98
N PRO A 37 -3.06 1.65 15.21
CA PRO A 37 -3.30 2.94 14.59
C PRO A 37 -3.28 2.84 13.06
N ILE A 38 -4.15 3.57 12.36
CA ILE A 38 -4.11 3.60 10.88
C ILE A 38 -2.81 4.27 10.40
N ASP A 39 -2.40 5.33 11.09
CA ASP A 39 -1.26 6.17 10.73
C ASP A 39 -0.33 6.38 11.95
N GLY A 40 0.82 7.01 11.71
CA GLY A 40 1.91 7.16 12.68
C GLY A 40 2.99 6.08 12.49
N PRO A 41 4.11 6.17 13.23
CA PRO A 41 5.30 5.34 13.01
C PRO A 41 5.04 3.83 13.17
N GLU A 42 4.10 3.46 14.03
CA GLU A 42 3.66 2.06 14.25
C GLU A 42 2.35 1.74 13.52
N GLY A 43 1.81 2.69 12.76
CA GLY A 43 0.51 2.56 12.12
C GLY A 43 0.54 1.65 10.88
N LEU A 44 -0.64 1.16 10.50
CA LEU A 44 -0.83 0.29 9.35
C LEU A 44 -0.18 0.85 8.07
N LEU A 45 -0.37 2.14 7.78
CA LEU A 45 0.20 2.78 6.59
C LEU A 45 1.73 2.82 6.60
N ALA A 46 2.35 3.04 7.76
CA ALA A 46 3.80 3.01 7.89
C ALA A 46 4.35 1.59 7.66
N GLN A 47 3.68 0.57 8.19
CA GLN A 47 4.03 -0.83 7.96
C GLN A 47 3.88 -1.24 6.49
N MET A 48 2.78 -0.85 5.83
CA MET A 48 2.58 -1.09 4.39
C MET A 48 3.68 -0.41 3.55
N THR A 49 3.99 0.85 3.85
CA THR A 49 5.05 1.60 3.17
C THR A 49 6.40 0.92 3.34
N LYS A 50 6.73 0.51 4.57
CA LYS A 50 7.96 -0.24 4.87
C LYS A 50 8.04 -1.54 4.05
N ALA A 51 6.99 -2.33 4.03
CA ALA A 51 6.95 -3.59 3.28
C ALA A 51 7.21 -3.39 1.77
N VAL A 52 6.70 -2.30 1.19
CA VAL A 52 6.99 -1.95 -0.21
C VAL A 52 8.46 -1.55 -0.39
N LEU A 53 8.98 -0.67 0.47
CA LEU A 53 10.35 -0.16 0.35
C LEU A 53 11.39 -1.26 0.56
N GLU A 54 11.17 -2.19 1.48
CA GLU A 54 12.05 -3.35 1.69
C GLU A 54 12.17 -4.22 0.43
N ARG A 55 11.11 -4.31 -0.38
CA ARG A 55 11.16 -5.02 -1.67
C ARG A 55 11.94 -4.27 -2.73
N VAL A 56 11.93 -2.93 -2.69
CA VAL A 56 12.76 -2.12 -3.59
C VAL A 56 14.24 -2.35 -3.29
N SER A 57 14.62 -2.42 -2.00
CA SER A 57 16.00 -2.68 -1.57
C SER A 57 16.53 -4.06 -1.97
N VAL A 58 15.66 -5.04 -2.19
CA VAL A 58 16.03 -6.41 -2.60
C VAL A 58 16.13 -6.56 -4.13
N VAL A 59 15.57 -5.63 -4.89
CA VAL A 59 15.44 -5.69 -6.37
C VAL A 59 16.49 -4.83 -7.09
N THR A 60 17.31 -4.10 -6.35
CA THR A 60 18.45 -3.29 -6.84
C THR A 60 19.78 -3.89 -6.41
#